data_AF-A0A6N2SY50-F1
#
_entry.id   AF-A0A6N2SY50-F1
#
_cell.length_a   1.000
_cell.length_b   1.000
_cell.length_c   1.000
_cell.angle_alpha   90.00
_cell.angle_beta   90.00
_cell.angle_gamma   90.00
#
_symmetry.space_group_name_H-M   'P 1'
#
loop_
_entity.id
_entity.type
_entity.pdbx_description
1 polymer ?
#
loop_
_entity_poly.entity_id
_entity_poly.type
_entity_poly.pdbx_seq_one_letter_code
_entity_poly.pdbx_strand_id
1 'polypeptide(L)'
;MIRFEIKKIFSKTANKIGLIVLLAAIAVTCYFAISSMDYVDEEGDTHTGIAAARYLRDTKAEWEGLITEDVLREVIRQNRLINETYPDSPTDIKTSNIGYSKKQGFSDIRDLINSGFSEFREHNYYRADSLSEDEVGKLYDNRILNLEKWLNSDEAKDQFSEKEKAFLVSQYQKLETPFYYEYTGGFTAALVYAPTIIMLTVLIMSFFVAGIFSNEFGWKADSVFFSARYGRNRGTFSKIAAGLIVITGVYWLVILIYSAVVFSVAGIGGANCVIQTSWAFWKSFYNITYLQAYLLTVIGGYVGALFILAVSMLVSAKTHTTVLAVTIPFVLLFIQSFLGGFSVLSDVLGLLPDQLLQINMAIKTFTLYEIGGKVIGSVPIILTIYSVLFLIILPVLYQVYRKTEIK
;
A
#
# COMPACT_ATOMS: atom_id res chain seq x y z
N MET A 1 35.55 -4.72 8.95
CA MET A 1 35.31 -3.42 8.30
C MET A 1 33.81 -3.10 8.22
N ILE A 2 32.97 -3.96 7.62
CA ILE A 2 31.50 -3.78 7.61
C ILE A 2 30.91 -3.54 9.02
N ARG A 3 31.23 -4.39 10.01
CA ARG A 3 30.78 -4.20 11.40
C ARG A 3 31.16 -2.83 11.99
N PHE A 4 32.32 -2.29 11.61
CA PHE A 4 32.79 -0.98 12.06
C PHE A 4 31.96 0.15 11.42
N GLU A 5 31.68 0.06 10.11
CA GLU A 5 30.80 1.01 9.42
C GLU A 5 29.37 1.00 10.00
N ILE A 6 28.81 -0.19 10.27
CA ILE A 6 27.51 -0.31 10.95
C ILE A 6 27.55 0.35 12.33
N LYS A 7 28.59 0.06 13.14
CA LYS A 7 28.77 0.71 14.45
C LYS A 7 28.86 2.23 14.31
N LYS A 8 29.57 2.74 13.30
CA LYS A 8 29.69 4.18 13.01
C LYS A 8 28.33 4.81 12.67
N ILE A 9 27.46 4.12 11.94
CA ILE A 9 26.09 4.58 11.67
C ILE A 9 25.33 4.72 13.00
N PHE A 10 25.25 3.68 13.83
CA PHE A 10 24.45 3.70 15.07
C PHE A 10 25.08 4.47 16.24
N SER A 11 26.37 4.81 16.17
CA SER A 11 27.02 5.62 17.21
C SER A 11 26.60 7.09 17.17
N LYS A 12 26.10 7.58 16.02
CA LYS A 12 25.72 8.99 15.84
C LYS A 12 24.45 9.34 16.62
N THR A 13 24.47 10.45 17.35
CA THR A 13 23.30 10.96 18.09
C THR A 13 22.09 11.15 17.18
N ALA A 14 22.27 11.73 15.99
CA ALA A 14 21.18 11.90 15.02
C ALA A 14 20.50 10.58 14.62
N ASN A 15 21.27 9.51 14.45
CA ASN A 15 20.72 8.20 14.08
C ASN A 15 20.06 7.50 15.27
N LYS A 16 20.56 7.72 16.49
CA LYS A 16 19.87 7.27 17.73
C LYS A 16 18.52 7.98 17.90
N ILE A 17 18.48 9.30 17.66
CA ILE A 17 17.23 10.07 17.63
C ILE A 17 16.32 9.52 16.53
N GLY A 18 16.86 9.26 15.34
CA GLY A 18 16.12 8.66 14.23
C GLY A 18 15.45 7.32 14.60
N LEU A 19 16.12 6.46 15.36
CA LEU A 19 15.51 5.22 15.86
C LEU A 19 14.35 5.47 16.83
N ILE A 20 14.46 6.46 17.72
CA ILE A 20 13.38 6.84 18.64
C ILE A 20 12.19 7.39 17.84
N VAL A 21 12.45 8.25 16.85
CA VAL A 21 11.41 8.78 15.96
C VAL A 21 10.74 7.66 15.16
N LEU A 22 11.50 6.66 14.72
CA LEU A 22 10.96 5.50 14.00
C LEU A 22 10.07 4.64 14.90
N LEU A 23 10.45 4.42 16.17
CA LEU A 23 9.60 3.73 17.14
C LEU A 23 8.31 4.50 17.43
N ALA A 24 8.40 5.83 17.56
CA ALA A 24 7.22 6.68 17.71
C ALA A 24 6.32 6.62 16.46
N ALA A 25 6.89 6.64 15.26
CA ALA A 25 6.17 6.50 14.00
C ALA A 25 5.44 5.16 13.91
N ILE A 26 6.08 4.05 14.31
CA ILE A 26 5.44 2.73 14.40
C ILE A 26 4.26 2.80 15.37
N ALA A 27 4.46 3.31 16.59
CA ALA A 27 3.42 3.37 17.61
C ALA A 27 2.21 4.19 17.15
N VAL A 28 2.44 5.36 16.55
CA VAL A 28 1.38 6.22 16.01
C VAL A 28 0.66 5.56 14.84
N THR A 29 1.38 4.92 13.92
CA THR A 29 0.77 4.24 12.77
C THR A 29 -0.06 3.03 13.22
N CYS A 30 0.42 2.27 14.20
CA CYS A 30 -0.33 1.15 14.78
C CYS A 30 -1.56 1.65 15.53
N TYR A 31 -1.44 2.75 16.29
CA TYR A 31 -2.58 3.37 16.96
C TYR A 31 -3.67 3.73 15.96
N PHE A 32 -3.33 4.42 14.85
CA PHE A 32 -4.30 4.75 13.82
C PHE A 32 -4.90 3.51 13.14
N ALA A 33 -4.09 2.51 12.82
CA ALA A 33 -4.58 1.26 12.23
C ALA A 33 -5.62 0.57 13.13
N ILE A 34 -5.39 0.55 14.44
CA ILE A 34 -6.29 -0.06 15.41
C ILE A 34 -7.51 0.84 15.66
N SER A 35 -7.33 2.14 15.84
CA SER A 35 -8.42 3.08 16.14
C SER A 35 -9.34 3.34 14.95
N SER A 36 -8.88 3.04 13.72
CA SER A 36 -9.71 3.11 12.51
C SER A 36 -10.78 2.02 12.43
N MET A 37 -10.69 1.00 13.29
CA MET A 37 -11.74 -0.01 13.42
C MET A 37 -12.76 0.49 14.43
N ASP A 38 -14.01 0.55 14.00
CA ASP A 38 -15.14 0.98 14.79
C ASP A 38 -16.34 0.05 14.62
N TYR A 39 -17.15 -0.06 15.67
CA TYR A 39 -18.46 -0.71 15.60
C TYR A 39 -19.49 0.12 16.36
N VAL A 40 -20.75 -0.04 15.98
CA VAL A 40 -21.90 0.54 16.69
C VAL A 40 -22.58 -0.55 17.52
N ASP A 41 -22.89 -0.27 18.77
CA ASP A 41 -23.55 -1.23 19.65
C ASP A 41 -25.09 -1.21 19.53
N GLU A 42 -25.76 -2.04 20.34
CA GLU A 42 -27.22 -2.14 20.34
C GLU A 42 -27.94 -0.86 20.84
N GLU A 43 -27.22 0.02 21.54
CA GLU A 43 -27.73 1.30 22.04
C GLU A 43 -27.54 2.43 21.01
N GLY A 44 -26.76 2.19 19.96
CA GLY A 44 -26.44 3.13 18.90
C GLY A 44 -25.14 3.91 19.13
N ASP A 45 -24.32 3.50 20.10
CA ASP A 45 -23.06 4.14 20.44
C ASP A 45 -21.88 3.53 19.69
N THR A 46 -20.94 4.38 19.25
CA THR A 46 -19.75 3.96 18.51
C THR A 46 -18.58 3.67 19.44
N HIS A 47 -17.97 2.50 19.25
CA HIS A 47 -16.78 2.05 19.96
C HIS A 47 -15.64 1.81 18.97
N THR A 48 -14.39 2.07 19.39
CA THR A 48 -13.21 1.96 18.51
C THR A 48 -12.13 1.06 19.10
N GLY A 49 -11.18 0.64 18.26
CA GLY A 49 -9.96 0.00 18.71
C GLY A 49 -10.07 -1.52 18.89
N ILE A 50 -9.40 -2.06 19.92
CA ILE A 50 -9.24 -3.51 20.11
C ILE A 50 -10.60 -4.21 20.30
N ALA A 51 -11.53 -3.60 21.06
CA ALA A 51 -12.86 -4.16 21.27
C ALA A 51 -13.64 -4.22 19.95
N ALA A 52 -13.53 -3.17 19.12
CA ALA A 52 -14.14 -3.12 17.81
C ALA A 52 -13.60 -4.18 16.86
N ALA A 53 -12.28 -4.38 16.85
CA ALA A 53 -11.65 -5.42 16.04
C ALA A 53 -12.20 -6.82 16.37
N ARG A 54 -12.37 -7.13 17.65
CA ARG A 54 -12.93 -8.42 18.10
C ARG A 54 -14.41 -8.55 17.76
N TYR A 55 -15.20 -7.53 18.08
CA TYR A 55 -16.63 -7.51 17.78
C TYR A 55 -16.88 -7.73 16.28
N LEU A 56 -16.25 -6.93 15.42
CA LEU A 56 -16.43 -7.04 13.97
C LEU A 56 -16.00 -8.40 13.44
N ARG A 57 -14.90 -8.97 13.95
CA ARG A 57 -14.45 -10.29 13.54
C ARG A 57 -15.48 -11.36 13.88
N ASP A 58 -15.99 -11.34 15.10
CA ASP A 58 -16.91 -12.37 15.58
C ASP A 58 -18.28 -12.22 14.90
N THR A 59 -18.80 -11.00 14.73
CA THR A 59 -20.07 -10.72 14.05
C THR A 59 -20.02 -11.02 12.55
N LYS A 60 -18.89 -10.74 11.87
CA LYS A 60 -18.74 -11.03 10.43
C LYS A 60 -18.44 -12.51 10.13
N ALA A 61 -17.95 -13.27 11.11
CA ALA A 61 -17.72 -14.71 10.96
C ALA A 61 -19.01 -15.49 10.71
N GLU A 62 -20.17 -14.98 11.14
CA GLU A 62 -21.48 -15.59 10.87
C GLU A 62 -21.82 -15.64 9.38
N TRP A 63 -21.18 -14.79 8.57
CA TRP A 63 -21.37 -14.69 7.13
C TRP A 63 -20.23 -15.31 6.32
N GLU A 64 -19.30 -16.00 6.98
CA GLU A 64 -18.20 -16.70 6.31
C GLU A 64 -18.72 -17.78 5.35
N GLY A 65 -18.13 -17.81 4.15
CA GLY A 65 -18.46 -18.81 3.14
C GLY A 65 -18.54 -18.23 1.74
N LEU A 66 -19.07 -19.01 0.80
CA LEU A 66 -19.27 -18.56 -0.57
C LEU A 66 -20.41 -17.54 -0.64
N ILE A 67 -20.17 -16.38 -1.25
CA ILE A 67 -21.20 -15.36 -1.55
C ILE A 67 -22.05 -15.84 -2.74
N THR A 68 -22.91 -16.83 -2.48
CA THR A 68 -23.86 -17.38 -3.45
C THR A 68 -25.08 -16.48 -3.60
N GLU A 69 -25.92 -16.75 -4.60
CA GLU A 69 -27.19 -16.05 -4.78
C GLU A 69 -28.08 -16.13 -3.53
N ASP A 70 -28.14 -17.28 -2.86
CA ASP A 70 -28.92 -17.46 -1.62
C ASP A 70 -28.43 -16.54 -0.50
N VAL A 71 -27.10 -16.40 -0.35
CA VAL A 71 -26.49 -15.47 0.62
C VAL A 71 -26.85 -14.02 0.27
N LEU A 72 -26.79 -13.64 -1.00
CA LEU A 72 -27.15 -12.29 -1.44
C LEU A 72 -28.62 -11.98 -1.19
N ARG A 73 -29.53 -12.94 -1.44
CA ARG A 73 -30.95 -12.83 -1.14
C ARG A 73 -31.19 -12.66 0.36
N GLU A 74 -30.48 -13.44 1.18
CA GLU A 74 -30.57 -13.34 2.63
C GLU A 74 -30.11 -11.97 3.15
N VAL A 75 -29.00 -11.43 2.64
CA VAL A 75 -28.52 -10.08 2.98
C VAL A 75 -29.59 -9.02 2.69
N ILE A 76 -30.21 -9.05 1.50
CA ILE A 76 -31.26 -8.09 1.14
C ILE A 76 -32.49 -8.24 2.02
N ARG A 77 -32.90 -9.49 2.30
CA ARG A 77 -34.04 -9.78 3.17
C ARG A 77 -33.82 -9.22 4.58
N GLN A 78 -32.67 -9.51 5.20
CA GLN A 78 -32.31 -8.98 6.51
C GLN A 78 -32.20 -7.45 6.50
N ASN A 79 -31.56 -6.87 5.48
CA ASN A 79 -31.44 -5.42 5.33
C ASN A 79 -32.81 -4.73 5.25
N ARG A 80 -33.77 -5.31 4.51
CA ARG A 80 -35.14 -4.80 4.39
C ARG A 80 -35.88 -4.86 5.74
N LEU A 81 -35.87 -6.02 6.41
CA LEU A 81 -36.51 -6.20 7.73
C LEU A 81 -35.97 -5.22 8.78
N ILE A 82 -34.65 -4.99 8.77
CA ILE A 82 -34.01 -4.02 9.66
C ILE A 82 -34.46 -2.59 9.31
N ASN A 83 -34.49 -2.22 8.03
CA ASN A 83 -34.95 -0.89 7.59
C ASN A 83 -36.43 -0.62 7.91
N GLU A 84 -37.29 -1.64 7.85
CA GLU A 84 -38.70 -1.53 8.24
C GLU A 84 -38.88 -1.27 9.74
N THR A 85 -38.01 -1.84 10.57
CA THR A 85 -38.06 -1.70 12.03
C THR A 85 -37.32 -0.45 12.52
N TYR A 86 -36.17 -0.15 11.90
CA TYR A 86 -35.26 0.95 12.23
C TYR A 86 -34.97 1.75 10.95
N PRO A 87 -35.91 2.61 10.52
CA PRO A 87 -35.74 3.38 9.29
C PRO A 87 -34.56 4.34 9.41
N ASP A 88 -33.73 4.40 8.37
CA ASP A 88 -32.65 5.38 8.31
C ASP A 88 -33.23 6.80 8.20
N SER A 89 -32.75 7.70 9.05
CA SER A 89 -33.26 9.06 9.15
C SER A 89 -32.15 10.04 9.51
N PRO A 90 -31.92 11.09 8.69
CA PRO A 90 -30.92 12.10 8.99
C PRO A 90 -31.25 12.95 10.23
N THR A 91 -32.48 12.88 10.74
CA THR A 91 -32.91 13.59 11.95
C THR A 91 -33.01 12.67 13.17
N ASP A 92 -33.15 11.36 12.98
CA ASP A 92 -33.15 10.36 14.05
C ASP A 92 -31.92 9.45 13.95
N ILE A 93 -30.79 10.04 14.31
CA ILE A 93 -29.47 9.40 14.26
C ILE A 93 -29.43 8.16 15.18
N LYS A 94 -30.11 8.21 16.32
CA LYS A 94 -30.07 7.10 17.30
C LYS A 94 -30.75 5.86 16.73
N THR A 95 -31.97 5.99 16.19
CA THR A 95 -32.66 4.87 15.54
C THR A 95 -31.87 4.34 14.35
N SER A 96 -31.27 5.24 13.56
CA SER A 96 -30.43 4.87 12.41
C SER A 96 -29.19 4.07 12.84
N ASN A 97 -28.52 4.47 13.93
CA ASN A 97 -27.37 3.77 14.49
C ASN A 97 -27.75 2.39 15.05
N ILE A 98 -28.89 2.27 15.73
CA ILE A 98 -29.42 0.98 16.21
C ILE A 98 -29.75 0.06 15.01
N GLY A 99 -30.29 0.61 13.93
CA GLY A 99 -30.49 -0.13 12.69
C GLY A 99 -29.16 -0.58 12.09
N TYR A 100 -28.17 0.31 12.01
CA TYR A 100 -26.83 -0.01 11.50
C TYR A 100 -26.13 -1.08 12.33
N SER A 101 -26.24 -1.06 13.66
CA SER A 101 -25.56 -2.04 14.51
C SER A 101 -25.96 -3.48 14.20
N LYS A 102 -27.22 -3.68 13.79
CA LYS A 102 -27.78 -4.97 13.35
C LYS A 102 -27.34 -5.40 11.94
N LYS A 103 -26.75 -4.51 11.15
CA LYS A 103 -26.29 -4.80 9.77
C LYS A 103 -24.80 -5.12 9.67
N GLN A 104 -24.02 -4.87 10.74
CA GLN A 104 -22.56 -4.92 10.69
C GLN A 104 -21.99 -6.30 10.34
N GLY A 105 -22.72 -7.38 10.63
CA GLY A 105 -22.30 -8.74 10.26
C GLY A 105 -22.25 -8.97 8.76
N PHE A 106 -23.16 -8.36 8.00
CA PHE A 106 -23.25 -8.50 6.55
C PHE A 106 -22.89 -7.23 5.78
N SER A 107 -22.36 -6.21 6.46
CA SER A 107 -22.11 -4.89 5.86
C SER A 107 -21.18 -4.95 4.65
N ASP A 108 -20.13 -5.78 4.71
CA ASP A 108 -19.20 -5.94 3.58
C ASP A 108 -19.91 -6.51 2.35
N ILE A 109 -20.75 -7.54 2.51
CA ILE A 109 -21.51 -8.14 1.41
C ILE A 109 -22.54 -7.14 0.88
N ARG A 110 -23.22 -6.38 1.76
CA ARG A 110 -24.11 -5.29 1.37
C ARG A 110 -23.37 -4.23 0.55
N ASP A 111 -22.13 -3.89 0.90
CA ASP A 111 -21.31 -2.94 0.15
C ASP A 111 -20.90 -3.49 -1.22
N LEU A 112 -20.69 -4.80 -1.35
CA LEU A 112 -20.51 -5.43 -2.66
C LEU A 112 -21.77 -5.33 -3.51
N ILE A 113 -22.95 -5.59 -2.93
CA ILE A 113 -24.23 -5.40 -3.61
C ILE A 113 -24.37 -3.94 -4.07
N ASN A 114 -24.12 -2.97 -3.19
CA ASN A 114 -24.12 -1.56 -3.57
C ASN A 114 -23.19 -1.30 -4.76
N SER A 115 -21.97 -1.83 -4.71
CA SER A 115 -20.95 -1.64 -5.75
C SER A 115 -21.32 -2.30 -7.09
N GLY A 116 -21.98 -3.44 -7.07
CA GLY A 116 -22.39 -4.16 -8.28
C GLY A 116 -23.62 -3.57 -8.94
N PHE A 117 -24.52 -2.96 -8.18
CA PHE A 117 -25.79 -2.41 -8.70
C PHE A 117 -25.78 -0.89 -8.88
N SER A 118 -24.64 -0.23 -8.65
CA SER A 118 -24.38 1.18 -9.00
C SER A 118 -23.66 1.30 -10.35
N GLU A 119 -23.75 2.48 -10.98
CA GLU A 119 -22.94 2.81 -12.15
C GLU A 119 -21.43 2.77 -11.81
N PHE A 120 -20.59 2.50 -12.81
CA PHE A 120 -19.17 2.17 -12.58
C PHE A 120 -18.38 3.24 -11.81
N ARG A 121 -18.68 4.53 -11.96
CA ARG A 121 -18.04 5.64 -11.21
C ARG A 121 -18.87 6.16 -10.04
N GLU A 122 -20.08 5.69 -9.87
CA GLU A 122 -20.97 6.12 -8.78
C GLU A 122 -20.70 5.30 -7.51
N HIS A 123 -20.98 5.92 -6.36
CA HIS A 123 -21.11 5.22 -5.10
C HIS A 123 -22.46 5.59 -4.48
N ASN A 124 -23.37 4.63 -4.41
CA ASN A 124 -24.67 4.79 -3.78
C ASN A 124 -24.79 3.84 -2.58
N TYR A 125 -24.63 4.39 -1.39
CA TYR A 125 -24.71 3.65 -0.13
C TYR A 125 -26.08 2.99 0.12
N TYR A 126 -27.14 3.55 -0.47
CA TYR A 126 -28.52 3.12 -0.28
C TYR A 126 -29.02 2.17 -1.39
N ARG A 127 -28.15 1.77 -2.32
CA ARG A 127 -28.59 0.99 -3.49
C ARG A 127 -29.26 -0.32 -3.10
N ALA A 128 -28.69 -1.04 -2.13
CA ALA A 128 -29.23 -2.29 -1.59
C ALA A 128 -30.64 -2.13 -0.98
N ASP A 129 -31.02 -0.94 -0.52
CA ASP A 129 -32.33 -0.71 0.10
C ASP A 129 -33.47 -0.70 -0.94
N SER A 130 -33.13 -0.50 -2.22
CA SER A 130 -34.08 -0.43 -3.34
C SER A 130 -34.19 -1.72 -4.16
N LEU A 131 -33.35 -2.73 -3.88
CA LEU A 131 -33.27 -3.95 -4.69
C LEU A 131 -34.29 -5.01 -4.25
N SER A 132 -34.83 -5.73 -5.23
CA SER A 132 -35.58 -6.95 -4.97
C SER A 132 -34.64 -8.16 -4.83
N GLU A 133 -35.13 -9.21 -4.17
CA GLU A 133 -34.37 -10.45 -4.00
C GLU A 133 -34.09 -11.16 -5.34
N ASP A 134 -34.95 -10.97 -6.34
CA ASP A 134 -34.80 -11.62 -7.64
C ASP A 134 -33.71 -10.99 -8.52
N GLU A 135 -33.27 -9.79 -8.20
CA GLU A 135 -32.27 -9.07 -8.98
C GLU A 135 -30.83 -9.36 -8.53
N VAL A 136 -30.63 -9.72 -7.25
CA VAL A 136 -29.28 -9.74 -6.64
C VAL A 136 -28.36 -10.85 -7.15
N GLY A 137 -28.91 -11.92 -7.75
CA GLY A 137 -28.11 -12.97 -8.38
C GLY A 137 -27.17 -12.47 -9.48
N LYS A 138 -27.43 -11.28 -10.05
CA LYS A 138 -26.61 -10.66 -11.11
C LYS A 138 -25.38 -9.91 -10.60
N LEU A 139 -25.02 -10.00 -9.31
CA LEU A 139 -23.90 -9.24 -8.73
C LEU A 139 -22.61 -9.35 -9.56
N TYR A 140 -22.22 -10.57 -9.90
CA TYR A 140 -20.97 -10.83 -10.62
C TYR A 140 -21.05 -10.45 -12.10
N ASP A 141 -22.19 -10.70 -12.74
CA ASP A 141 -22.42 -10.29 -14.13
C ASP A 141 -22.39 -8.76 -14.25
N ASN A 142 -23.01 -8.06 -13.31
CA ASN A 142 -23.02 -6.60 -13.26
C ASN A 142 -21.61 -6.04 -13.09
N ARG A 143 -20.70 -6.72 -12.36
CA ARG A 143 -19.31 -6.29 -12.25
C ARG A 143 -18.63 -6.19 -13.62
N ILE A 144 -18.88 -7.14 -14.51
CA ILE A 144 -18.33 -7.17 -15.87
C ILE A 144 -19.09 -6.17 -16.75
N LEU A 145 -20.42 -6.20 -16.73
CA LEU A 145 -21.26 -5.33 -17.55
C LEU A 145 -21.03 -3.84 -17.25
N ASN A 146 -20.87 -3.46 -15.99
CA ASN A 146 -20.60 -2.07 -15.60
C ASN A 146 -19.23 -1.61 -16.11
N LEU A 147 -18.22 -2.50 -16.10
CA LEU A 147 -16.91 -2.19 -16.69
C LEU A 147 -17.03 -1.98 -18.20
N GLU A 148 -17.69 -2.90 -18.91
CA GLU A 148 -17.86 -2.81 -20.37
C GLU A 148 -18.63 -1.56 -20.78
N LYS A 149 -19.72 -1.25 -20.08
CA LYS A 149 -20.51 -0.04 -20.29
C LYS A 149 -19.66 1.21 -20.08
N TRP A 150 -18.86 1.25 -19.00
CA TRP A 150 -18.00 2.39 -18.71
C TRP A 150 -16.89 2.56 -19.75
N LEU A 151 -16.20 1.49 -20.14
CA LEU A 151 -15.13 1.54 -21.15
C LEU A 151 -15.62 2.01 -22.53
N ASN A 152 -16.92 1.88 -22.82
CA ASN A 152 -17.56 2.33 -24.06
C ASN A 152 -18.34 3.66 -23.90
N SER A 153 -18.33 4.26 -22.71
CA SER A 153 -18.98 5.55 -22.47
C SER A 153 -18.16 6.70 -23.06
N ASP A 154 -18.80 7.84 -23.33
CA ASP A 154 -18.13 9.06 -23.81
C ASP A 154 -17.00 9.53 -22.88
N GLU A 155 -17.06 9.16 -21.60
CA GLU A 155 -16.04 9.48 -20.62
C GLU A 155 -14.73 8.72 -20.85
N ALA A 156 -14.80 7.41 -21.12
CA ALA A 156 -13.62 6.53 -21.10
C ALA A 156 -13.26 5.90 -22.46
N LYS A 157 -14.13 6.03 -23.48
CA LYS A 157 -13.93 5.40 -24.80
C LYS A 157 -12.58 5.72 -25.46
N ASP A 158 -12.06 6.92 -25.22
CA ASP A 158 -10.79 7.42 -25.77
C ASP A 158 -9.62 7.34 -24.75
N GLN A 159 -9.87 6.89 -23.51
CA GLN A 159 -8.85 6.77 -22.46
C GLN A 159 -8.01 5.49 -22.60
N PHE A 160 -8.57 4.44 -23.21
CA PHE A 160 -7.93 3.14 -23.36
C PHE A 160 -7.97 2.69 -24.81
N SER A 161 -6.87 2.10 -25.27
CA SER A 161 -6.84 1.37 -26.54
C SER A 161 -7.74 0.14 -26.50
N GLU A 162 -8.12 -0.37 -27.68
CA GLU A 162 -8.92 -1.60 -27.78
C GLU A 162 -8.23 -2.81 -27.15
N LYS A 163 -6.89 -2.87 -27.19
CA LYS A 163 -6.12 -3.93 -26.51
C LYS A 163 -6.22 -3.81 -24.99
N GLU A 164 -6.18 -2.60 -24.45
CA GLU A 164 -6.29 -2.35 -23.01
C GLU A 164 -7.71 -2.65 -22.51
N LYS A 165 -8.73 -2.24 -23.26
CA LYS A 165 -10.13 -2.60 -22.97
C LYS A 165 -10.31 -4.12 -22.94
N ALA A 166 -9.85 -4.82 -23.97
CA ALA A 166 -9.91 -6.28 -24.03
C ALA A 166 -9.13 -6.95 -22.88
N PHE A 167 -7.97 -6.39 -22.50
CA PHE A 167 -7.20 -6.86 -21.36
C PHE A 167 -8.00 -6.73 -20.06
N LEU A 168 -8.56 -5.55 -19.76
CA LEU A 168 -9.34 -5.29 -18.53
C LEU A 168 -10.54 -6.23 -18.43
N VAL A 169 -11.34 -6.34 -19.50
CA VAL A 169 -12.49 -7.24 -19.56
C VAL A 169 -12.05 -8.69 -19.33
N SER A 170 -10.95 -9.13 -19.96
CA SER A 170 -10.43 -10.48 -19.75
C SER A 170 -9.97 -10.75 -18.30
N GLN A 171 -9.44 -9.75 -17.59
CA GLN A 171 -9.06 -9.91 -16.18
C GLN A 171 -10.30 -10.06 -15.31
N TYR A 172 -11.35 -9.28 -15.58
CA TYR A 172 -12.62 -9.37 -14.86
C TYR A 172 -13.30 -10.72 -15.07
N GLN A 173 -13.29 -11.25 -16.29
CA GLN A 173 -13.87 -12.55 -16.63
C GLN A 173 -13.08 -13.75 -16.07
N LYS A 174 -11.76 -13.61 -15.86
CA LYS A 174 -10.91 -14.66 -15.30
C LYS A 174 -11.07 -14.85 -13.79
N LEU A 175 -11.67 -13.89 -13.09
CA LEU A 175 -11.82 -13.96 -11.65
C LEU A 175 -12.90 -15.01 -11.31
N GLU A 176 -12.54 -15.99 -10.51
CA GLU A 176 -13.46 -17.07 -10.12
C GLU A 176 -14.59 -16.52 -9.22
N THR A 177 -15.82 -16.94 -9.51
CA THR A 177 -17.04 -16.59 -8.77
C THR A 177 -17.84 -17.87 -8.45
N PRO A 178 -18.60 -17.91 -7.34
CA PRO A 178 -18.75 -16.86 -6.32
C PRO A 178 -17.49 -16.67 -5.47
N PHE A 179 -17.33 -15.47 -4.90
CA PHE A 179 -16.22 -15.17 -4.00
C PHE A 179 -16.38 -15.91 -2.68
N TYR A 180 -15.27 -16.39 -2.11
CA TYR A 180 -15.22 -16.79 -0.70
C TYR A 180 -15.07 -15.54 0.17
N TYR A 181 -15.94 -15.39 1.16
CA TYR A 181 -15.92 -14.31 2.14
C TYR A 181 -15.47 -14.85 3.50
N GLU A 182 -14.65 -14.06 4.17
CA GLU A 182 -14.22 -14.19 5.56
C GLU A 182 -13.93 -12.77 6.05
N TYR A 183 -13.87 -12.57 7.37
CA TYR A 183 -13.44 -11.29 7.94
C TYR A 183 -12.03 -10.90 7.47
N THR A 184 -11.91 -9.78 6.73
CA THR A 184 -10.65 -9.26 6.17
C THR A 184 -10.14 -7.99 6.88
N GLY A 185 -10.75 -7.59 8.00
CA GLY A 185 -10.47 -6.30 8.64
C GLY A 185 -9.00 -6.09 9.01
N GLY A 186 -8.31 -7.14 9.46
CA GLY A 186 -6.87 -7.09 9.76
C GLY A 186 -6.00 -6.77 8.53
N PHE A 187 -6.25 -7.43 7.40
CA PHE A 187 -5.54 -7.12 6.16
C PHE A 187 -5.92 -5.76 5.59
N THR A 188 -7.19 -5.37 5.67
CA THR A 188 -7.65 -4.05 5.22
C THR A 188 -6.93 -2.94 5.99
N ALA A 189 -6.89 -2.99 7.32
CA ALA A 189 -6.15 -2.01 8.12
C ALA A 189 -4.63 -2.05 7.85
N ALA A 190 -4.06 -3.25 7.73
CA ALA A 190 -2.64 -3.41 7.40
C ALA A 190 -2.28 -2.78 6.03
N LEU A 191 -3.15 -2.94 5.03
CA LEU A 191 -2.96 -2.36 3.69
C LEU A 191 -3.16 -0.85 3.65
N VAL A 192 -4.10 -0.32 4.44
CA VAL A 192 -4.37 1.13 4.49
C VAL A 192 -3.18 1.88 5.08
N TYR A 193 -2.57 1.36 6.15
CA TYR A 193 -1.52 2.08 6.89
C TYR A 193 -0.08 1.64 6.56
N ALA A 194 0.13 0.55 5.81
CA ALA A 194 1.46 0.13 5.36
C ALA A 194 2.22 1.22 4.57
N PRO A 195 1.63 1.95 3.61
CA PRO A 195 2.33 3.01 2.88
C PRO A 195 2.88 4.09 3.81
N THR A 196 2.11 4.51 4.81
CA THR A 196 2.52 5.53 5.78
C THR A 196 3.78 5.11 6.52
N ILE A 197 3.82 3.90 7.09
CA ILE A 197 5.00 3.45 7.83
C ILE A 197 6.20 3.20 6.90
N ILE A 198 5.97 2.73 5.67
CA ILE A 198 7.01 2.54 4.65
C ILE A 198 7.66 3.89 4.30
N MET A 199 6.87 4.92 4.00
CA MET A 199 7.37 6.26 3.66
C MET A 199 8.14 6.90 4.81
N LEU A 200 7.58 6.84 6.03
CA LEU A 200 8.26 7.36 7.22
C LEU A 200 9.58 6.64 7.45
N THR A 201 9.62 5.33 7.26
CA THR A 201 10.85 4.54 7.34
C THR A 201 11.87 5.02 6.33
N VAL A 202 11.50 5.22 5.07
CA VAL A 202 12.41 5.72 4.02
C VAL A 202 12.93 7.12 4.35
N LEU A 203 12.07 8.04 4.79
CA LEU A 203 12.45 9.39 5.19
C LEU A 203 13.43 9.40 6.37
N ILE A 204 13.16 8.61 7.42
CA ILE A 204 14.01 8.53 8.60
C ILE A 204 15.33 7.84 8.27
N MET A 205 15.30 6.77 7.47
CA MET A 205 16.50 6.03 7.06
C MET A 205 17.42 6.85 6.15
N SER A 206 16.91 7.90 5.50
CA SER A 206 17.74 8.84 4.75
C SER A 206 18.87 9.43 5.61
N PHE A 207 18.62 9.75 6.88
CA PHE A 207 19.61 10.28 7.80
C PHE A 207 20.70 9.26 8.13
N PHE A 208 20.35 7.98 8.15
CA PHE A 208 21.25 6.89 8.49
C PHE A 208 22.28 6.71 7.37
N VAL A 209 21.80 6.75 6.12
CA VAL A 209 22.62 6.49 4.93
C VAL A 209 23.33 7.74 4.42
N ALA A 210 22.74 8.93 4.59
CA ALA A 210 23.29 10.20 4.10
C ALA A 210 24.68 10.50 4.66
N GLY A 211 24.98 10.07 5.89
CA GLY A 211 26.26 10.30 6.53
C GLY A 211 27.29 9.17 6.36
N ILE A 212 27.06 8.17 5.51
CA ILE A 212 27.99 7.04 5.32
C ILE A 212 29.27 7.50 4.60
N PHE A 213 29.12 8.36 3.59
CA PHE A 213 30.20 8.82 2.73
C PHE A 213 30.65 10.25 3.07
N SER A 214 29.71 11.19 3.13
CA SER A 214 29.97 12.63 3.41
C SER A 214 30.73 12.88 4.72
N ASN A 215 30.50 12.07 5.76
CA ASN A 215 31.14 12.28 7.05
C ASN A 215 32.66 12.07 7.03
N GLU A 216 33.21 11.30 6.07
CA GLU A 216 34.68 11.18 5.99
C GLU A 216 35.34 12.52 5.65
N PHE A 217 34.70 13.30 4.78
CA PHE A 217 35.15 14.66 4.43
C PHE A 217 34.89 15.64 5.59
N GLY A 218 33.72 15.53 6.23
CA GLY A 218 33.39 16.38 7.39
C GLY A 218 34.35 16.18 8.57
N TRP A 219 34.91 14.98 8.75
CA TRP A 219 35.90 14.68 9.79
C TRP A 219 37.35 14.84 9.33
N LYS A 220 37.59 15.24 8.07
CA LYS A 220 38.91 15.27 7.43
C LYS A 220 39.67 13.93 7.54
N ALA A 221 38.93 12.83 7.59
CA ALA A 221 39.45 11.47 7.66
C ALA A 221 39.60 10.84 6.27
N ASP A 222 39.16 11.53 5.24
CA ASP A 222 39.20 11.13 3.83
C ASP A 222 40.62 10.90 3.32
N SER A 223 41.58 11.77 3.67
CA SER A 223 42.99 11.59 3.29
C SER A 223 43.59 10.28 3.84
N VAL A 224 43.31 9.97 5.12
CA VAL A 224 43.73 8.72 5.77
C VAL A 224 42.99 7.52 5.16
N PHE A 225 41.68 7.64 4.96
CA PHE A 225 40.87 6.57 4.38
C PHE A 225 41.36 6.21 2.97
N PHE A 226 41.50 7.20 2.07
CA PHE A 226 41.86 6.96 0.67
C PHE A 226 43.32 6.58 0.46
N SER A 227 44.22 6.96 1.38
CA SER A 227 45.64 6.56 1.34
C SER A 227 45.89 5.17 1.94
N ALA A 228 44.94 4.63 2.71
CA ALA A 228 45.06 3.29 3.29
C ALA A 228 45.01 2.20 2.20
N ARG A 229 45.79 1.13 2.38
CA ARG A 229 45.93 -0.01 1.44
C ARG A 229 44.60 -0.56 0.90
N TYR A 230 43.55 -0.53 1.73
CA TYR A 230 42.23 -1.06 1.40
C TYR A 230 41.10 -0.04 1.34
N GLY A 231 41.38 1.26 1.49
CA GLY A 231 40.33 2.28 1.57
C GLY A 231 39.50 2.40 0.28
N ARG A 232 40.19 2.62 -0.84
CA ARG A 232 39.57 2.81 -2.17
C ARG A 232 38.82 1.58 -2.71
N ASN A 233 39.09 0.38 -2.21
CA ASN A 233 38.46 -0.86 -2.67
C ASN A 233 37.54 -1.48 -1.61
N ARG A 234 38.09 -2.24 -0.66
CA ARG A 234 37.33 -2.97 0.37
C ARG A 234 36.66 -2.03 1.36
N GLY A 235 37.22 -0.83 1.57
CA GLY A 235 36.61 0.25 2.35
C GLY A 235 35.33 0.75 1.71
N THR A 236 35.40 1.18 0.46
CA THR A 236 34.23 1.59 -0.34
C THR A 236 33.16 0.49 -0.36
N PHE A 237 33.55 -0.76 -0.64
CA PHE A 237 32.63 -1.89 -0.60
C PHE A 237 31.98 -2.07 0.79
N SER A 238 32.77 -1.99 1.87
CA SER A 238 32.28 -2.15 3.23
C SER A 238 31.25 -1.09 3.62
N LYS A 239 31.40 0.15 3.12
CA LYS A 239 30.44 1.24 3.31
C LYS A 239 29.10 0.97 2.62
N ILE A 240 29.16 0.57 1.34
CA ILE A 240 27.95 0.21 0.58
C ILE A 240 27.25 -0.96 1.23
N ALA A 241 27.98 -2.03 1.55
CA ALA A 241 27.44 -3.22 2.22
C ALA A 241 26.83 -2.88 3.58
N ALA A 242 27.48 -2.04 4.39
CA ALA A 242 26.92 -1.59 5.67
C ALA A 242 25.63 -0.79 5.48
N GLY A 243 25.57 0.10 4.49
CA GLY A 243 24.35 0.83 4.14
C GLY A 243 23.21 -0.12 3.77
N LEU A 244 23.44 -1.08 2.88
CA LEU A 244 22.43 -2.05 2.46
C LEU A 244 21.95 -2.97 3.59
N ILE A 245 22.87 -3.43 4.45
CA ILE A 245 22.52 -4.24 5.64
C ILE A 245 21.63 -3.43 6.59
N VAL A 246 21.97 -2.15 6.82
CA VAL A 246 21.18 -1.27 7.69
C VAL A 246 19.81 -0.98 7.08
N ILE A 247 19.73 -0.65 5.78
CA ILE A 247 18.46 -0.46 5.06
C ILE A 247 17.58 -1.70 5.22
N THR A 248 18.12 -2.88 4.90
CA THR A 248 17.37 -4.14 4.92
C THR A 248 16.93 -4.52 6.33
N GLY A 249 17.85 -4.48 7.29
CA GLY A 249 17.57 -4.87 8.67
C GLY A 249 16.54 -3.96 9.32
N VAL A 250 16.67 -2.63 9.17
CA VAL A 250 15.72 -1.70 9.77
C VAL A 250 14.36 -1.77 9.07
N TYR A 251 14.32 -1.82 7.74
CA TYR A 251 13.06 -1.91 6.99
C TYR A 251 12.23 -3.11 7.43
N TRP A 252 12.81 -4.31 7.39
CA TRP A 252 12.07 -5.52 7.76
C TRP A 252 11.74 -5.58 9.25
N LEU A 253 12.59 -5.06 10.12
CA LEU A 253 12.25 -4.96 11.55
C LEU A 253 11.01 -4.08 11.77
N VAL A 254 10.95 -2.91 11.10
CA VAL A 254 9.80 -2.01 11.18
C VAL A 254 8.53 -2.69 10.66
N ILE A 255 8.60 -3.30 9.48
CA ILE A 255 7.45 -4.01 8.88
C ILE A 255 7.00 -5.17 9.76
N LEU A 256 7.91 -5.96 10.32
CA LEU A 256 7.56 -7.09 11.20
C LEU A 256 6.89 -6.62 12.49
N ILE A 257 7.41 -5.56 13.14
CA ILE A 257 6.78 -5.01 14.36
C ILE A 257 5.39 -4.47 14.02
N TYR A 258 5.27 -3.68 12.95
CA TYR A 258 3.99 -3.14 12.49
C TYR A 258 2.97 -4.24 12.20
N SER A 259 3.37 -5.26 11.42
CA SER A 259 2.54 -6.41 11.08
C SER A 259 2.09 -7.15 12.34
N ALA A 260 3.03 -7.45 13.24
CA ALA A 260 2.75 -8.19 14.46
C ALA A 260 1.74 -7.45 15.34
N VAL A 261 1.89 -6.13 15.50
CA VAL A 261 0.94 -5.34 16.29
C VAL A 261 -0.44 -5.32 15.64
N VAL A 262 -0.54 -5.00 14.35
CA VAL A 262 -1.85 -4.92 13.66
C VAL A 262 -2.55 -6.28 13.65
N PHE A 263 -1.86 -7.33 13.23
CA PHE A 263 -2.46 -8.66 13.10
C PHE A 263 -2.72 -9.35 14.45
N SER A 264 -1.98 -9.03 15.51
CA SER A 264 -2.29 -9.54 16.86
C SER A 264 -3.60 -8.99 17.42
N VAL A 265 -3.97 -7.77 17.02
CA VAL A 265 -5.22 -7.11 17.45
C VAL A 265 -6.37 -7.49 16.52
N ALA A 266 -6.18 -7.33 15.22
CA ALA A 266 -7.23 -7.44 14.22
C ALA A 266 -7.41 -8.87 13.68
N GLY A 267 -6.42 -9.75 13.84
CA GLY A 267 -6.46 -11.09 13.28
C GLY A 267 -5.94 -11.17 11.85
N ILE A 268 -5.76 -12.40 11.38
CA ILE A 268 -5.20 -12.78 10.07
C ILE A 268 -6.22 -13.48 9.17
N GLY A 269 -7.51 -13.39 9.53
CA GLY A 269 -8.58 -13.95 8.71
C GLY A 269 -8.65 -13.31 7.33
N GLY A 270 -9.16 -14.06 6.36
CA GLY A 270 -9.39 -13.57 5.00
C GLY A 270 -8.12 -13.41 4.16
N ALA A 271 -6.99 -13.98 4.60
CA ALA A 271 -5.71 -13.95 3.87
C ALA A 271 -5.82 -14.46 2.42
N ASN A 272 -6.69 -15.46 2.20
CA ASN A 272 -6.91 -16.10 0.90
C ASN A 272 -8.13 -15.52 0.15
N CYS A 273 -8.91 -14.63 0.77
CA CYS A 273 -10.00 -13.95 0.08
C CYS A 273 -9.44 -13.06 -1.03
N VAL A 274 -10.14 -13.00 -2.15
CA VAL A 274 -9.81 -12.08 -3.24
C VAL A 274 -10.05 -10.65 -2.77
N ILE A 275 -9.18 -9.70 -3.14
CA ILE A 275 -9.29 -8.32 -2.65
C ILE A 275 -10.63 -7.67 -3.03
N GLN A 276 -11.26 -8.12 -4.11
CA GLN A 276 -12.56 -7.68 -4.60
C GLN A 276 -13.70 -7.93 -3.62
N THR A 277 -13.51 -8.68 -2.52
CA THR A 277 -14.52 -8.79 -1.44
C THR A 277 -14.65 -7.51 -0.59
N SER A 278 -13.84 -6.48 -0.85
CA SER A 278 -14.03 -5.14 -0.29
C SER A 278 -14.39 -4.13 -1.37
N TRP A 279 -15.33 -3.23 -1.05
CA TRP A 279 -15.66 -2.05 -1.86
C TRP A 279 -14.41 -1.28 -2.35
N ALA A 280 -13.39 -1.14 -1.50
CA ALA A 280 -12.18 -0.38 -1.83
C ALA A 280 -11.36 -0.99 -2.99
N PHE A 281 -11.54 -2.27 -3.27
CA PHE A 281 -10.83 -3.02 -4.32
C PHE A 281 -11.79 -3.68 -5.32
N TRP A 282 -13.10 -3.42 -5.22
CA TRP A 282 -14.13 -3.98 -6.12
C TRP A 282 -13.78 -3.84 -7.60
N LYS A 283 -13.25 -2.65 -7.95
CA LYS A 283 -12.87 -2.29 -9.31
C LYS A 283 -11.46 -2.74 -9.69
N SER A 284 -10.72 -3.41 -8.81
CA SER A 284 -9.36 -3.86 -9.14
C SER A 284 -9.39 -4.94 -10.23
N PHE A 285 -8.55 -4.79 -11.25
CA PHE A 285 -8.31 -5.85 -12.25
C PHE A 285 -7.24 -6.85 -11.79
N TYR A 286 -6.59 -6.63 -10.65
CA TYR A 286 -5.62 -7.57 -10.10
C TYR A 286 -6.36 -8.68 -9.36
N ASN A 287 -6.36 -9.88 -9.95
CA ASN A 287 -6.96 -11.07 -9.34
C ASN A 287 -5.97 -11.69 -8.33
N ILE A 288 -5.89 -11.08 -7.16
CA ILE A 288 -4.96 -11.45 -6.08
C ILE A 288 -5.68 -11.56 -4.74
N THR A 289 -5.09 -12.31 -3.81
CA THR A 289 -5.60 -12.41 -2.44
C THR A 289 -5.15 -11.23 -1.57
N TYR A 290 -5.77 -11.05 -0.41
CA TYR A 290 -5.32 -10.06 0.58
C TYR A 290 -3.88 -10.28 1.05
N LEU A 291 -3.47 -11.53 1.26
CA LEU A 291 -2.08 -11.85 1.60
C LEU A 291 -1.13 -11.44 0.47
N GLN A 292 -1.48 -11.74 -0.77
CA GLN A 292 -0.68 -11.35 -1.94
C GLN A 292 -0.60 -9.82 -2.07
N ALA A 293 -1.70 -9.10 -1.90
CA ALA A 293 -1.72 -7.64 -1.92
C ALA A 293 -0.84 -7.03 -0.82
N TYR A 294 -0.89 -7.60 0.39
CA TYR A 294 -0.05 -7.18 1.50
C TYR A 294 1.43 -7.43 1.24
N LEU A 295 1.77 -8.65 0.79
CA LEU A 295 3.14 -9.02 0.42
C LEU A 295 3.68 -8.15 -0.72
N LEU A 296 2.88 -7.91 -1.76
CA LEU A 296 3.25 -7.00 -2.85
C LEU A 296 3.53 -5.60 -2.32
N THR A 297 2.71 -5.09 -1.39
CA THR A 297 2.90 -3.76 -0.78
C THR A 297 4.21 -3.65 0.00
N VAL A 298 4.53 -4.64 0.84
CA VAL A 298 5.78 -4.61 1.62
C VAL A 298 7.01 -4.92 0.76
N ILE A 299 6.90 -5.77 -0.25
CA ILE A 299 8.00 -6.05 -1.19
C ILE A 299 8.27 -4.83 -2.06
N GLY A 300 7.24 -4.18 -2.60
CA GLY A 300 7.39 -2.95 -3.35
C GLY A 300 7.99 -1.84 -2.51
N GLY A 301 7.50 -1.66 -1.29
CA GLY A 301 8.07 -0.69 -0.36
C GLY A 301 9.55 -0.95 -0.08
N TYR A 302 9.95 -2.22 0.01
CA TYR A 302 11.36 -2.60 0.18
C TYR A 302 12.20 -2.27 -1.05
N VAL A 303 11.75 -2.62 -2.26
CA VAL A 303 12.42 -2.27 -3.52
C VAL A 303 12.53 -0.75 -3.67
N GLY A 304 11.47 -0.02 -3.36
CA GLY A 304 11.44 1.44 -3.35
C GLY A 304 12.45 2.02 -2.35
N ALA A 305 12.49 1.48 -1.13
CA ALA A 305 13.46 1.88 -0.11
C ALA A 305 14.90 1.64 -0.55
N LEU A 306 15.21 0.47 -1.12
CA LEU A 306 16.53 0.15 -1.65
C LEU A 306 16.96 1.15 -2.73
N PHE A 307 16.09 1.40 -3.71
CA PHE A 307 16.37 2.32 -4.80
C PHE A 307 16.57 3.75 -4.28
N ILE A 308 15.59 4.32 -3.56
CA ILE A 308 15.59 5.70 -3.09
C ILE A 308 16.79 5.98 -2.18
N LEU A 309 17.09 5.07 -1.25
CA LEU A 309 18.21 5.23 -0.31
C LEU A 309 19.56 4.97 -0.99
N ALA A 310 19.64 4.14 -2.04
CA ALA A 310 20.84 4.02 -2.86
C ALA A 310 21.13 5.30 -3.66
N VAL A 311 20.11 5.98 -4.19
CA VAL A 311 20.27 7.31 -4.82
C VAL A 311 20.75 8.32 -3.78
N SER A 312 20.17 8.34 -2.58
CA SER A 312 20.64 9.20 -1.48
C SER A 312 22.11 8.94 -1.12
N MET A 313 22.53 7.68 -1.03
CA MET A 313 23.95 7.31 -0.84
C MET A 313 24.84 7.78 -1.98
N LEU A 314 24.39 7.65 -3.24
CA LEU A 314 25.12 8.14 -4.42
C LEU A 314 25.31 9.65 -4.39
N VAL A 315 24.27 10.41 -4.03
CA VAL A 315 24.36 11.86 -3.85
C VAL A 315 25.32 12.20 -2.72
N SER A 316 25.25 11.52 -1.57
CA SER A 316 26.21 11.70 -0.47
C SER A 316 27.66 11.46 -0.92
N ALA A 317 27.89 10.40 -1.68
CA ALA A 317 29.22 10.04 -2.18
C ALA A 317 29.77 11.05 -3.18
N LYS A 318 28.93 11.54 -4.11
CA LYS A 318 29.33 12.48 -5.16
C LYS A 318 29.50 13.92 -4.67
N THR A 319 28.65 14.31 -3.73
CA THR A 319 28.46 15.71 -3.34
C THR A 319 29.14 16.05 -2.02
N HIS A 320 29.57 15.00 -1.29
CA HIS A 320 30.21 15.06 0.03
C HIS A 320 29.35 15.78 1.08
N THR A 321 28.06 15.95 0.82
CA THR A 321 27.14 16.74 1.64
C THR A 321 26.00 15.87 2.17
N THR A 322 25.90 15.76 3.50
CA THR A 322 24.81 15.03 4.16
C THR A 322 23.45 15.68 3.89
N VAL A 323 23.39 17.02 3.90
CA VAL A 323 22.15 17.79 3.71
C VAL A 323 21.50 17.45 2.36
N LEU A 324 22.27 17.54 1.27
CA LEU A 324 21.77 17.22 -0.08
C LEU A 324 21.37 15.75 -0.24
N ALA A 325 22.01 14.83 0.48
CA ALA A 325 21.64 13.43 0.42
C ALA A 325 20.29 13.15 1.12
N VAL A 326 20.00 13.83 2.23
CA VAL A 326 18.74 13.70 2.98
C VAL A 326 17.55 14.28 2.21
N THR A 327 17.75 15.27 1.34
CA THR A 327 16.65 15.85 0.54
C THR A 327 16.15 14.91 -0.57
N ILE A 328 16.97 13.95 -1.02
CA ILE A 328 16.62 13.07 -2.15
C ILE A 328 15.36 12.25 -1.87
N PRO A 329 15.23 11.51 -0.74
CA PRO A 329 14.01 10.76 -0.47
C PRO A 329 12.77 11.66 -0.39
N PHE A 330 12.89 12.86 0.20
CA PHE A 330 11.78 13.81 0.21
C PHE A 330 11.33 14.20 -1.21
N VAL A 331 12.25 14.59 -2.08
CA VAL A 331 11.92 14.97 -3.46
C VAL A 331 11.29 13.79 -4.22
N LEU A 332 11.84 12.58 -4.09
CA LEU A 332 11.34 11.41 -4.80
C LEU A 332 9.97 10.94 -4.30
N LEU A 333 9.65 11.11 -3.02
CA LEU A 333 8.34 10.74 -2.47
C LEU A 333 7.23 11.69 -2.90
N PHE A 334 7.54 12.98 -3.03
CA PHE A 334 6.57 14.00 -3.39
C PHE A 334 6.62 14.39 -4.87
N ILE A 335 7.37 13.63 -5.69
CA ILE A 335 7.56 13.96 -7.11
C ILE A 335 6.23 13.96 -7.87
N GLN A 336 5.33 13.02 -7.58
CA GLN A 336 3.99 13.04 -8.17
C GLN A 336 3.20 14.30 -7.78
N SER A 337 3.30 14.77 -6.53
CA SER A 337 2.62 16.00 -6.10
C SER A 337 3.10 17.24 -6.85
N PHE A 338 4.36 17.26 -7.30
CA PHE A 338 4.90 18.35 -8.14
C PHE A 338 4.52 18.22 -9.61
N LEU A 339 4.37 16.99 -10.12
CA LEU A 339 4.17 16.72 -11.55
C LEU A 339 2.71 16.44 -11.94
N GLY A 340 1.83 16.16 -10.99
CA GLY A 340 0.45 15.71 -11.23
C GLY A 340 -0.44 16.70 -11.98
N GLY A 341 -0.07 17.99 -12.03
CA GLY A 341 -0.79 19.02 -12.78
C GLY A 341 -0.53 19.03 -14.28
N PHE A 342 0.45 18.26 -14.78
CA PHE A 342 0.83 18.25 -16.19
C PHE A 342 0.24 17.04 -16.91
N SER A 343 -0.80 17.26 -17.72
CA SER A 343 -1.49 16.19 -18.47
C SER A 343 -0.57 15.40 -19.40
N VAL A 344 0.48 16.03 -19.95
CA VAL A 344 1.48 15.37 -20.82
C VAL A 344 2.30 14.32 -20.06
N LEU A 345 2.35 14.38 -18.73
CA LEU A 345 3.10 13.45 -17.90
C LEU A 345 2.24 12.31 -17.33
N SER A 346 0.92 12.28 -17.58
CA SER A 346 -0.02 11.31 -16.98
C SER A 346 0.47 9.87 -17.10
N ASP A 347 1.01 9.52 -18.26
CA ASP A 347 1.46 8.17 -18.58
C ASP A 347 2.74 7.80 -17.83
N VAL A 348 3.55 8.79 -17.44
CA VAL A 348 4.79 8.57 -16.69
C VAL A 348 4.54 8.56 -15.19
N LEU A 349 3.49 9.23 -14.71
CA LEU A 349 3.20 9.35 -13.26
C LEU A 349 3.01 7.97 -12.60
N GLY A 350 2.39 7.03 -13.31
CA GLY A 350 2.19 5.67 -12.83
C GLY A 350 3.46 4.81 -12.78
N LEU A 351 4.60 5.32 -13.27
CA LEU A 351 5.90 4.66 -13.25
C LEU A 351 6.90 5.32 -12.29
N LEU A 352 6.49 6.34 -11.54
CA LEU A 352 7.36 7.05 -10.60
C LEU A 352 7.74 6.17 -9.38
N PRO A 353 8.87 6.46 -8.69
CA PRO A 353 9.38 5.59 -7.65
C PRO A 353 8.53 5.60 -6.37
N ASP A 354 7.74 6.65 -6.14
CA ASP A 354 6.81 6.73 -5.00
C ASP A 354 5.68 5.69 -5.10
N GLN A 355 5.32 5.25 -6.32
CA GLN A 355 4.31 4.22 -6.53
C GLN A 355 4.68 2.89 -5.86
N LEU A 356 5.97 2.58 -5.76
CA LEU A 356 6.44 1.38 -5.04
C LEU A 356 6.13 1.41 -3.55
N LEU A 357 6.02 2.60 -2.96
CA LEU A 357 5.70 2.77 -1.55
C LEU A 357 4.18 2.85 -1.31
N GLN A 358 3.38 2.85 -2.38
CA GLN A 358 1.92 2.98 -2.38
C GLN A 358 1.25 1.92 -3.25
N ILE A 359 1.80 0.70 -3.31
CA ILE A 359 1.26 -0.37 -4.15
C ILE A 359 -0.22 -0.67 -3.84
N ASN A 360 -0.64 -0.54 -2.58
CA ASN A 360 -2.04 -0.68 -2.19
C ASN A 360 -2.99 0.27 -2.94
N MET A 361 -2.50 1.43 -3.40
CA MET A 361 -3.22 2.37 -4.26
C MET A 361 -3.05 2.01 -5.73
N ALA A 362 -1.84 1.64 -6.16
CA ALA A 362 -1.56 1.25 -7.55
C ALA A 362 -2.39 0.03 -8.01
N ILE A 363 -2.73 -0.89 -7.10
CA ILE A 363 -3.61 -2.03 -7.41
C ILE A 363 -5.10 -1.65 -7.51
N LYS A 364 -5.50 -0.42 -7.16
CA LYS A 364 -6.87 0.08 -7.28
C LYS A 364 -7.10 0.84 -8.60
N THR A 365 -6.05 1.27 -9.28
CA THR A 365 -6.13 2.14 -10.46
C THR A 365 -5.95 1.36 -11.76
N PHE A 366 -6.50 1.90 -12.86
CA PHE A 366 -6.36 1.34 -14.21
C PHE A 366 -5.12 1.89 -14.91
N THR A 367 -3.95 1.67 -14.30
CA THR A 367 -2.68 2.10 -14.85
C THR A 367 -2.05 0.96 -15.65
N LEU A 368 -2.17 1.03 -16.97
CA LEU A 368 -1.78 0.00 -17.93
C LEU A 368 -0.70 0.52 -18.88
N TYR A 369 0.09 -0.40 -19.43
CA TYR A 369 1.10 -0.11 -20.43
C TYR A 369 1.17 -1.23 -21.47
N GLU A 370 1.34 -0.87 -22.73
CA GLU A 370 1.64 -1.84 -23.80
C GLU A 370 3.17 -1.97 -23.98
N ILE A 371 3.72 -3.15 -23.65
CA ILE A 371 5.14 -3.45 -23.82
C ILE A 371 5.28 -4.70 -24.68
N GLY A 372 5.94 -4.58 -25.84
CA GLY A 372 6.16 -5.72 -26.74
C GLY A 372 4.87 -6.35 -27.26
N GLY A 373 3.81 -5.54 -27.46
CA GLY A 373 2.50 -5.99 -27.94
C GLY A 373 1.61 -6.63 -26.87
N LYS A 374 2.03 -6.67 -25.60
CA LYS A 374 1.24 -7.16 -24.47
C LYS A 374 0.89 -6.02 -23.53
N VAL A 375 -0.37 -5.97 -23.10
CA VAL A 375 -0.84 -5.05 -22.05
C VAL A 375 -0.48 -5.62 -20.68
N ILE A 376 0.15 -4.81 -19.84
CA ILE A 376 0.59 -5.17 -18.49
C ILE A 376 0.23 -4.02 -17.53
N GLY A 377 -0.17 -4.34 -16.30
CA GLY A 377 -0.37 -3.35 -15.24
C GLY A 377 0.93 -2.70 -14.76
N SER A 378 0.82 -1.54 -14.12
CA SER A 378 1.96 -0.79 -13.59
C SER A 378 2.82 -1.55 -12.57
N VAL A 379 2.21 -2.36 -11.69
CA VAL A 379 2.91 -2.95 -10.53
C VAL A 379 4.09 -3.86 -10.91
N PRO A 380 3.95 -4.84 -11.82
CA PRO A 380 5.10 -5.64 -12.29
C PRO A 380 6.19 -4.80 -12.96
N ILE A 381 5.80 -3.74 -13.67
CA ILE A 381 6.72 -2.87 -14.41
C ILE A 381 7.59 -2.07 -13.43
N ILE A 382 6.98 -1.37 -12.47
CA ILE A 382 7.72 -0.58 -11.49
C ILE A 382 8.64 -1.47 -10.63
N LEU A 383 8.18 -2.65 -10.21
CA LEU A 383 9.01 -3.61 -9.47
C LEU A 383 10.26 -4.01 -10.27
N THR A 384 10.08 -4.28 -11.57
CA THR A 384 11.17 -4.68 -12.46
C THR A 384 12.15 -3.53 -12.72
N ILE A 385 11.64 -2.36 -13.14
CA ILE A 385 12.45 -1.20 -13.50
C ILE A 385 13.32 -0.76 -12.31
N TYR A 386 12.73 -0.60 -11.12
CA TYR A 386 13.47 -0.07 -9.98
C TYR A 386 14.40 -1.10 -9.34
N SER A 387 14.13 -2.40 -9.48
CA SER A 387 15.09 -3.44 -9.12
C SER A 387 16.33 -3.37 -10.01
N VAL A 388 16.14 -3.22 -11.33
CA VAL A 388 17.24 -3.06 -12.29
C VAL A 388 18.01 -1.77 -12.04
N LEU A 389 17.32 -0.64 -11.87
CA LEU A 389 17.96 0.65 -11.58
C LEU A 389 18.75 0.61 -10.26
N PHE A 390 18.21 -0.03 -9.21
CA PHE A 390 18.93 -0.24 -7.96
C PHE A 390 20.23 -1.02 -8.19
N LEU A 391 20.19 -2.13 -8.94
CA LEU A 391 21.38 -2.94 -9.25
C LEU A 391 22.42 -2.15 -10.06
N ILE A 392 21.99 -1.25 -10.95
CA ILE A 392 22.87 -0.36 -11.72
C ILE A 392 23.50 0.73 -10.84
N ILE A 393 22.78 1.25 -9.85
CA ILE A 393 23.29 2.30 -8.95
C ILE A 393 24.47 1.79 -8.11
N LEU A 394 24.47 0.53 -7.68
CA LEU A 394 25.53 -0.02 -6.83
C LEU A 394 26.95 0.07 -7.43
N PRO A 395 27.22 -0.39 -8.67
CA PRO A 395 28.54 -0.22 -9.29
C PRO A 395 28.85 1.25 -9.57
N VAL A 396 27.86 2.08 -9.91
CA VAL A 396 28.06 3.53 -10.10
C VAL A 396 28.52 4.18 -8.80
N LEU A 397 27.82 3.93 -7.69
CA LEU A 397 28.18 4.40 -6.35
C LEU A 397 29.60 3.96 -5.95
N TYR A 398 29.93 2.70 -6.20
CA TYR A 398 31.27 2.17 -5.95
C TYR A 398 32.35 2.92 -6.75
N GLN A 399 32.14 3.14 -8.04
CA GLN A 399 33.09 3.82 -8.91
C GLN A 399 33.24 5.29 -8.55
N VAL A 400 32.13 6.00 -8.29
CA VAL A 400 32.13 7.42 -7.89
C VAL A 400 32.96 7.60 -6.63
N TYR A 401 32.71 6.82 -5.59
CA TYR A 401 33.42 7.00 -4.32
C TYR A 401 34.87 6.53 -4.37
N ARG A 402 35.17 5.46 -5.12
CA ARG A 402 36.56 4.96 -5.29
C ARG A 402 37.47 5.96 -6.00
N LYS A 403 36.92 6.72 -6.95
CA LYS A 403 37.66 7.68 -7.78
C LYS A 403 37.72 9.08 -7.19
N THR A 404 37.20 9.30 -5.98
CA THR A 404 37.26 10.61 -5.34
C THR A 404 38.70 11.09 -5.19
N GLU A 405 38.96 12.30 -5.65
CA GLU A 405 40.24 12.99 -5.50
C GLU A 405 40.34 13.58 -4.10
N ILE A 406 41.52 13.44 -3.49
CA ILE A 406 41.82 14.06 -2.20
C ILE A 406 42.19 15.51 -2.51
N LYS A 407 41.46 16.47 -1.92
CA LYS A 407 41.72 17.90 -2.08
C LYS A 407 42.58 18.44 -0.95
#